data_AF-A0A932U6E4-F1
#
_entry.id   AF-A0A932U6E4-F1
#
_cell.length_a   1.000
_cell.length_b   1.000
_cell.length_c   1.000
_cell.angle_alpha   90.00
_cell.angle_beta   90.00
_cell.angle_gamma   90.00
#
_symmetry.space_group_name_H-M   'P 1'
#
loop_
_entity.id
_entity.type
_entity.pdbx_description
1 polymer ?
#
loop_
_entity_poly.entity_id
_entity_poly.type
_entity_poly.pdbx_seq_one_letter_code
_entity_poly.pdbx_strand_id
1 'polypeptide(L)'
;MALATSRHHALRDFTLHFFAAFGAQITQRDSDSAVWVDLPETLATHFGKPGLHLTFQNGETTPHTDLVAYGSRLFDQMMDFLERRGGVTLLQLPRQHQGADQLLRAIQPRNVAVLGLKLEEQQHRLFVFNWHITYRSDDKREELYPVVLDSDGQRVALADEDEKGLVLQKLLIDGEPLPVENDEQGAPASVRLPPMTHLNRLAESARKYALYHADVRCVTFEADILPRLHKVLSRLTSYYEQQIGEVYDSHDPQGEKRRVLEDDLQRKIGEEIENHRLRVQVELFSYAILHTPTAVANITLGDGKQSVMVQISRNLYTGVLSRPTCHACGDEIAALVLDRAGHVLCEECLRQCAGCREILCDRCGLHGCPVCAEQLCEECSRYCWSCGLRACAEHSSPCPVCTDDVCHACQEECAACGIRQCRAHLRMDGVTGDLICCRCAVRCPGCQQDSSHLATCSASGQRYCTGCIVTCAHCQRLVGPAFVTIDPADGRAYCADCLTACPGCGQLVGRGNEYRCQECGERCCGHCALRCQTCAAFLCPSHGLRCQGCHAALCQEHAARCELGGEVLCSVCDALCPGCGYSHCADHTAACSLCLQVYCAACVGESGECETCREFPSRYGEIVMADEPIAADAR
;
A
#
# COMPACT_ATOMS: atom_id res chain seq x y z
N MET A 1 -34.35 -2.32 -50.33
CA MET A 1 -35.82 -2.34 -50.54
C MET A 1 -36.60 -2.49 -49.23
N ALA A 2 -36.27 -3.43 -48.33
CA ALA A 2 -36.97 -3.60 -47.04
C ALA A 2 -36.98 -2.35 -46.11
N LEU A 3 -35.90 -1.55 -46.09
CA LEU A 3 -35.82 -0.31 -45.32
C LEU A 3 -36.74 0.80 -45.87
N ALA A 4 -36.93 0.86 -47.19
CA ALA A 4 -37.80 1.85 -47.83
C ALA A 4 -39.28 1.56 -47.55
N THR A 5 -39.69 0.28 -47.62
CA THR A 5 -41.04 -0.14 -47.25
C THR A 5 -41.36 0.17 -45.78
N SER A 6 -40.43 -0.06 -44.84
CA SER A 6 -40.65 0.27 -43.42
C SER A 6 -40.86 1.77 -43.16
N ARG A 7 -40.14 2.65 -43.89
CA ARG A 7 -40.26 4.11 -43.77
C ARG A 7 -41.59 4.64 -44.31
N HIS A 8 -42.09 4.09 -45.41
CA HIS A 8 -43.40 4.46 -45.95
C HIS A 8 -44.55 4.04 -45.03
N HIS A 9 -44.44 2.88 -44.38
CA HIS A 9 -45.40 2.45 -43.36
C HIS A 9 -45.39 3.39 -42.14
N ALA A 10 -44.21 3.73 -41.61
CA ALA A 10 -44.07 4.64 -40.48
C ALA A 10 -44.65 6.04 -40.75
N LEU A 11 -44.40 6.60 -41.95
CA LEU A 11 -44.96 7.89 -42.34
C LEU A 11 -46.49 7.85 -42.42
N ARG A 12 -47.04 6.79 -43.03
CA ARG A 12 -48.48 6.58 -43.11
C ARG A 12 -49.12 6.48 -41.73
N ASP A 13 -48.56 5.63 -40.86
CA ASP A 13 -49.07 5.42 -39.52
C ASP A 13 -49.00 6.72 -38.69
N PHE A 14 -47.92 7.48 -38.82
CA PHE A 14 -47.79 8.80 -38.18
C PHE A 14 -48.90 9.75 -38.65
N THR A 15 -49.13 9.86 -39.96
CA THR A 15 -50.14 10.76 -40.51
C THR A 15 -51.55 10.38 -40.08
N LEU A 16 -51.87 9.09 -40.05
CA LEU A 16 -53.18 8.62 -39.58
C LEU A 16 -53.37 8.88 -38.08
N HIS A 17 -52.35 8.60 -37.26
CA HIS A 17 -52.40 8.89 -35.82
C HIS A 17 -52.54 10.38 -35.55
N PHE A 18 -51.83 11.25 -36.28
CA PHE A 18 -51.97 12.70 -36.16
C PHE A 18 -53.42 13.13 -36.34
N PHE A 19 -54.05 12.74 -37.46
CA PHE A 19 -55.42 13.14 -37.75
C PHE A 19 -56.42 12.53 -36.76
N ALA A 20 -56.25 11.25 -36.39
CA ALA A 20 -57.11 10.60 -35.40
C ALA A 20 -57.00 11.26 -34.01
N ALA A 21 -55.77 11.59 -33.55
CA ALA A 21 -55.52 12.21 -32.26
C ALA A 21 -56.15 13.62 -32.13
N PHE A 22 -56.28 14.33 -33.24
CA PHE A 22 -56.91 15.65 -33.29
C PHE A 22 -58.38 15.60 -33.74
N GLY A 23 -59.02 14.43 -33.68
CA GLY A 23 -60.46 14.27 -33.87
C GLY A 23 -60.94 14.36 -35.33
N ALA A 24 -60.04 14.18 -36.29
CA ALA A 24 -60.43 14.09 -37.70
C ALA A 24 -61.02 12.71 -38.02
N GLN A 25 -62.01 12.69 -38.92
CA GLN A 25 -62.62 11.44 -39.39
C GLN A 25 -61.85 10.92 -40.61
N ILE A 26 -61.40 9.68 -40.53
CA ILE A 26 -60.57 9.05 -41.56
C ILE A 26 -61.41 8.00 -42.28
N THR A 27 -61.56 8.14 -43.60
CA THR A 27 -62.26 7.17 -44.45
C THR A 27 -61.29 6.59 -45.48
N GLN A 28 -61.19 5.27 -45.51
CA GLN A 28 -60.38 4.54 -46.50
C GLN A 28 -61.32 3.75 -47.42
N ARG A 29 -61.13 3.83 -48.74
CA ARG A 29 -61.86 3.00 -49.72
C ARG A 29 -60.96 1.84 -50.18
N ASP A 30 -61.53 0.64 -50.28
CA ASP A 30 -60.82 -0.64 -50.46
C ASP A 30 -60.01 -0.82 -51.77
N SER A 31 -60.02 0.15 -52.69
CA SER A 31 -59.41 -0.01 -54.02
C SER A 31 -58.43 1.08 -54.46
N ASP A 32 -58.22 2.15 -53.68
CA ASP A 32 -57.26 3.22 -54.00
C ASP A 32 -56.27 3.41 -52.84
N SER A 33 -55.01 3.71 -53.14
CA SER A 33 -53.95 4.05 -52.17
C SER A 33 -54.25 5.30 -51.33
N ALA A 34 -55.40 5.94 -51.55
CA ALA A 34 -55.74 7.25 -51.07
C ALA A 34 -56.62 7.22 -49.82
N VAL A 35 -56.34 8.12 -48.88
CA VAL A 35 -57.05 8.27 -47.60
C VAL A 35 -57.78 9.60 -47.58
N TRP A 36 -59.09 9.57 -47.29
CA TRP A 36 -59.89 10.77 -47.09
C TRP A 36 -59.89 11.15 -45.62
N VAL A 37 -59.62 12.42 -45.32
CA VAL A 37 -59.61 12.96 -43.96
C VAL A 37 -60.49 14.19 -43.89
N ASP A 38 -61.58 14.10 -43.14
CA ASP A 38 -62.45 15.24 -42.84
C ASP A 38 -61.94 15.97 -41.59
N LEU A 39 -61.63 17.25 -41.75
CA LEU A 39 -60.95 18.04 -40.74
C LEU A 39 -61.93 18.78 -39.83
N PRO A 40 -61.80 18.69 -38.49
CA PRO A 40 -62.53 19.55 -37.56
C PRO A 40 -62.12 21.01 -37.74
N GLU A 41 -62.97 21.93 -37.29
CA GLU A 41 -62.84 23.40 -37.52
C GLU A 41 -61.43 23.96 -37.21
N THR A 42 -60.80 23.46 -36.14
CA THR A 42 -59.45 23.85 -35.73
C THR A 42 -58.38 23.42 -36.75
N LEU A 43 -58.47 22.21 -37.29
CA LEU A 43 -57.53 21.72 -38.31
C LEU A 43 -57.85 22.36 -39.67
N ALA A 44 -59.13 22.50 -40.01
CA ALA A 44 -59.55 23.10 -41.28
C ALA A 44 -59.03 24.54 -41.44
N THR A 45 -59.00 25.30 -40.35
CA THR A 45 -58.44 26.67 -40.31
C THR A 45 -56.92 26.67 -40.52
N HIS A 46 -56.20 25.71 -39.94
CA HIS A 46 -54.73 25.61 -40.05
C HIS A 46 -54.28 25.13 -41.44
N PHE A 47 -54.93 24.10 -41.98
CA PHE A 47 -54.62 23.54 -43.29
C PHE A 47 -55.26 24.32 -44.45
N GLY A 48 -56.24 25.19 -44.17
CA GLY A 48 -56.93 26.03 -45.15
C GLY A 48 -57.94 25.29 -46.03
N LYS A 49 -58.31 24.05 -45.67
CA LYS A 49 -59.28 23.20 -46.40
C LYS A 49 -60.14 22.42 -45.38
N PRO A 50 -61.42 22.15 -45.68
CA PRO A 50 -62.31 21.37 -44.79
C PRO A 50 -62.03 19.86 -44.81
N GLY A 51 -61.35 19.36 -45.83
CA GLY A 51 -60.98 17.95 -45.96
C GLY A 51 -59.74 17.80 -46.84
N LEU A 52 -59.02 16.71 -46.63
CA LEU A 52 -57.78 16.38 -47.34
C LEU A 52 -57.91 15.00 -47.99
N HIS A 53 -57.30 14.86 -49.17
CA HIS A 53 -57.25 13.60 -49.89
C HIS A 53 -55.79 13.17 -50.03
N LEU A 54 -55.36 12.27 -49.16
CA LEU A 54 -53.96 11.93 -48.93
C LEU A 54 -53.51 10.78 -49.83
N THR A 55 -52.36 10.92 -50.49
CA THR A 55 -51.66 9.81 -51.15
C THR A 55 -50.23 9.68 -50.65
N PHE A 56 -49.71 8.45 -50.58
CA PHE A 56 -48.36 8.13 -50.08
C PHE A 56 -47.42 7.64 -51.19
N GLN A 57 -47.90 7.59 -52.44
CA GLN A 57 -47.13 7.15 -53.61
C GLN A 57 -47.05 8.26 -54.66
N ASN A 58 -45.86 8.48 -55.23
CA ASN A 58 -45.62 9.53 -56.23
C ASN A 58 -46.36 9.32 -57.56
N GLY A 59 -46.92 8.14 -57.82
CA GLY A 59 -47.55 7.79 -59.11
C GLY A 59 -48.97 8.33 -59.32
N GLU A 60 -49.64 8.81 -58.27
CA GLU A 60 -51.08 9.11 -58.25
C GLU A 60 -51.40 10.58 -57.91
N THR A 61 -50.51 11.52 -58.23
CA THR A 61 -50.77 12.94 -57.99
C THR A 61 -51.71 13.52 -59.05
N THR A 62 -52.97 13.70 -58.69
CA THR A 62 -53.96 14.55 -59.37
C THR A 62 -54.01 15.95 -58.73
N PRO A 63 -54.63 16.97 -59.36
CA PRO A 63 -54.83 18.29 -58.74
C PRO A 63 -55.66 18.28 -57.44
N HIS A 64 -56.29 17.14 -57.13
CA HIS A 64 -57.18 16.94 -55.99
C HIS A 64 -56.61 15.98 -54.94
N THR A 65 -55.36 15.51 -55.09
CA THR A 65 -54.66 14.65 -54.13
C THR A 65 -53.48 15.40 -53.51
N ASP A 66 -53.39 15.42 -52.20
CA ASP A 66 -52.27 15.95 -51.43
C ASP A 66 -51.28 14.80 -51.13
N LEU A 67 -50.07 14.89 -51.69
CA LEU A 67 -49.00 13.92 -51.45
C LEU A 67 -48.40 14.09 -50.06
N VAL A 68 -48.36 13.02 -49.28
CA VAL A 68 -47.68 12.95 -47.99
C VAL A 68 -46.32 12.28 -48.18
N ALA A 69 -45.28 13.09 -48.16
CA ALA A 69 -43.88 12.67 -48.15
C ALA A 69 -43.09 13.50 -47.14
N TYR A 70 -41.92 13.00 -46.72
CA TYR A 70 -40.97 13.82 -45.96
C TYR A 70 -40.58 15.07 -46.77
N GLY A 71 -40.77 16.26 -46.19
CA GLY A 71 -40.57 17.55 -46.87
C GLY A 71 -41.71 17.96 -47.83
N SER A 72 -42.85 17.27 -47.80
CA SER A 72 -44.06 17.76 -48.45
C SER A 72 -44.68 18.91 -47.64
N ARG A 73 -45.30 19.88 -48.33
CA ARG A 73 -45.98 21.01 -47.67
C ARG A 73 -46.98 20.56 -46.60
N LEU A 74 -47.71 19.48 -46.85
CA LEU A 74 -48.68 18.96 -45.90
C LEU A 74 -48.00 18.42 -44.63
N PHE A 75 -46.89 17.68 -44.81
CA PHE A 75 -46.09 17.20 -43.69
C PHE A 75 -45.49 18.36 -42.88
N ASP A 76 -44.96 19.39 -43.55
CA ASP A 76 -44.44 20.59 -42.88
C ASP A 76 -45.54 21.32 -42.10
N GLN A 77 -46.74 21.45 -42.66
CA GLN A 77 -47.90 22.01 -41.95
C GLN A 77 -48.33 21.17 -40.74
N MET A 78 -48.20 19.84 -40.79
CA MET A 78 -48.42 18.98 -39.62
C MET A 78 -47.36 19.23 -38.55
N MET A 79 -46.07 19.36 -38.94
CA MET A 79 -44.99 19.67 -38.00
C MET A 79 -45.20 21.05 -37.36
N ASP A 80 -45.50 22.09 -38.14
CA ASP A 80 -45.80 23.44 -37.66
C ASP A 80 -46.96 23.46 -36.66
N PHE A 81 -47.96 22.58 -36.86
CA PHE A 81 -49.08 22.44 -35.94
C PHE A 81 -48.64 21.82 -34.60
N LEU A 82 -47.77 20.81 -34.65
CA LEU A 82 -47.23 20.13 -33.47
C LEU A 82 -46.22 21.00 -32.72
N GLU A 83 -45.39 21.78 -33.40
CA GLU A 83 -44.37 22.63 -32.74
C GLU A 83 -45.02 23.64 -31.77
N ARG A 84 -46.25 24.06 -32.05
CA ARG A 84 -47.03 24.97 -31.19
C ARG A 84 -47.75 24.26 -30.04
N ARG A 85 -47.64 22.94 -29.90
CA ARG A 85 -48.38 22.12 -28.93
C ARG A 85 -47.50 21.01 -28.33
N GLY A 86 -47.46 20.92 -27.00
CA GLY A 86 -46.78 19.81 -26.32
C GLY A 86 -45.42 20.13 -25.70
N GLY A 87 -45.15 21.40 -25.39
CA GLY A 87 -43.98 21.77 -24.59
C GLY A 87 -43.95 21.10 -23.21
N VAL A 88 -45.12 20.71 -22.68
CA VAL A 88 -45.28 19.98 -21.42
C VAL A 88 -46.28 18.85 -21.60
N THR A 89 -45.92 17.65 -21.13
CA THR A 89 -46.86 16.53 -20.97
C THR A 89 -46.98 16.19 -19.49
N LEU A 90 -48.19 15.94 -19.00
CA LEU A 90 -48.40 15.54 -17.61
C LEU A 90 -49.31 14.32 -17.57
N LEU A 91 -48.77 13.22 -17.07
CA LEU A 91 -49.47 11.93 -17.01
C LEU A 91 -49.46 11.41 -15.58
N GLN A 92 -50.48 10.63 -15.25
CA GLN A 92 -50.54 9.83 -14.06
C GLN A 92 -50.48 8.36 -14.43
N LEU A 93 -49.60 7.63 -13.74
CA LEU A 93 -49.47 6.20 -13.97
C LEU A 93 -50.56 5.45 -13.20
N PRO A 94 -51.12 4.38 -13.80
CA PRO A 94 -52.16 3.58 -13.18
C PRO A 94 -51.60 2.79 -12.00
N ARG A 95 -52.49 2.38 -11.11
CA ARG A 95 -52.14 1.49 -10.00
C ARG A 95 -52.18 0.04 -10.49
N GLN A 96 -51.04 -0.64 -10.46
CA GLN A 96 -50.94 -2.06 -10.83
C GLN A 96 -50.83 -2.97 -9.60
N HIS A 97 -50.37 -2.44 -8.47
CA HIS A 97 -50.15 -3.19 -7.22
C HIS A 97 -50.89 -2.57 -6.02
N GLN A 98 -51.21 -3.40 -5.02
CA GLN A 98 -51.83 -2.98 -3.76
C GLN A 98 -50.79 -2.65 -2.68
N GLY A 99 -51.07 -1.67 -1.82
CA GLY A 99 -50.06 -1.08 -0.92
C GLY A 99 -49.93 -1.67 0.48
N ALA A 100 -51.03 -1.92 1.19
CA ALA A 100 -51.01 -1.97 2.66
C ALA A 100 -50.30 -3.20 3.27
N ASP A 101 -50.67 -4.43 2.86
CA ASP A 101 -50.22 -5.64 3.57
C ASP A 101 -48.72 -5.93 3.42
N GLN A 102 -48.15 -5.60 2.27
CA GLN A 102 -46.73 -5.84 2.02
C GLN A 102 -45.82 -4.78 2.67
N LEU A 103 -46.31 -3.54 2.85
CA LEU A 103 -45.59 -2.50 3.59
C LEU A 103 -45.45 -2.85 5.07
N LEU A 104 -46.49 -3.45 5.67
CA LEU A 104 -46.45 -3.87 7.07
C LEU A 104 -45.49 -5.03 7.32
N ARG A 105 -45.34 -5.94 6.34
CA ARG A 105 -44.40 -7.08 6.41
C ARG A 105 -43.01 -6.72 5.89
N ALA A 106 -42.80 -5.51 5.39
CA ALA A 106 -41.54 -5.08 4.81
C ALA A 106 -40.41 -5.00 5.84
N ILE A 107 -40.76 -4.78 7.11
CA ILE A 107 -39.83 -4.65 8.23
C ILE A 107 -40.15 -5.62 9.35
N GLN A 108 -39.12 -6.02 10.08
CA GLN A 108 -39.16 -6.88 11.25
C GLN A 108 -38.42 -6.17 12.39
N PRO A 109 -39.12 -5.43 13.25
CA PRO A 109 -38.50 -4.81 14.41
C PRO A 109 -38.04 -5.90 15.40
N ARG A 110 -36.79 -5.81 15.88
CA ARG A 110 -36.18 -6.85 16.74
C ARG A 110 -36.11 -6.46 18.21
N ASN A 111 -35.38 -5.39 18.53
CA ASN A 111 -35.25 -4.87 19.90
C ASN A 111 -36.10 -3.61 20.13
N VAL A 112 -37.03 -3.32 19.22
CA VAL A 112 -37.81 -2.09 19.19
C VAL A 112 -39.28 -2.39 18.98
N ALA A 113 -40.14 -1.53 19.50
CA ALA A 113 -41.58 -1.59 19.29
C ALA A 113 -42.03 -0.53 18.29
N VAL A 114 -43.08 -0.84 17.54
CA VAL A 114 -43.77 0.14 16.69
C VAL A 114 -44.70 0.96 17.58
N LEU A 115 -44.37 2.24 17.76
CA LEU A 115 -45.15 3.19 18.57
C LEU A 115 -46.24 3.89 17.74
N GLY A 116 -46.01 4.06 16.44
CA GLY A 116 -46.94 4.73 15.55
C GLY A 116 -46.74 4.31 14.10
N LEU A 117 -47.84 4.26 13.36
CA LEU A 117 -47.85 3.96 11.94
C LEU A 117 -48.79 4.94 11.25
N LYS A 118 -48.27 5.68 10.28
CA LYS A 118 -49.06 6.52 9.39
C LYS A 118 -48.86 6.04 7.95
N LEU A 119 -49.94 5.54 7.35
CA LEU A 119 -49.95 5.13 5.96
C LEU A 119 -50.54 6.26 5.12
N GLU A 120 -49.82 6.70 4.10
CA GLU A 120 -50.27 7.72 3.17
C GLU A 120 -49.97 7.28 1.74
N GLU A 121 -50.85 7.62 0.81
CA GLU A 121 -50.57 7.49 -0.61
C GLU A 121 -50.09 8.84 -1.12
N GLN A 122 -48.89 8.86 -1.69
CA GLN A 122 -48.25 10.06 -2.23
C GLN A 122 -48.07 9.91 -3.74
N GLN A 123 -47.99 11.05 -4.43
CA GLN A 123 -47.70 11.12 -5.85
C GLN A 123 -46.26 11.58 -6.04
N HIS A 124 -45.37 10.64 -6.36
CA HIS A 124 -43.99 10.96 -6.65
C HIS A 124 -43.87 11.39 -8.12
N ARG A 125 -43.07 12.42 -8.39
CA ARG A 125 -42.92 12.96 -9.75
C ARG A 125 -41.62 12.46 -10.38
N LEU A 126 -41.74 11.88 -11.57
CA LEU A 126 -40.62 11.68 -12.48
C LEU A 126 -40.66 12.76 -13.56
N PHE A 127 -39.50 13.30 -13.88
CA PHE A 127 -39.32 14.34 -14.89
C PHE A 127 -38.53 13.75 -16.06
N VAL A 128 -39.14 13.74 -17.24
CA VAL A 128 -38.54 13.23 -18.47
C VAL A 128 -38.22 14.42 -19.35
N PHE A 129 -36.95 14.66 -19.63
CA PHE A 129 -36.49 15.71 -20.54
C PHE A 129 -35.97 15.06 -21.82
N ASN A 130 -36.61 15.36 -22.95
CA ASN A 130 -36.20 14.89 -24.25
C ASN A 130 -35.31 15.94 -24.91
N TRP A 131 -34.05 15.59 -25.17
CA TRP A 131 -33.07 16.46 -25.79
C TRP A 131 -32.90 16.10 -27.26
N HIS A 132 -33.01 17.08 -28.15
CA HIS A 132 -32.64 16.92 -29.53
C HIS A 132 -31.15 17.27 -29.69
N ILE A 133 -30.37 16.30 -30.16
CA ILE A 133 -28.93 16.46 -30.37
C ILE A 133 -28.67 16.38 -31.86
N THR A 134 -28.13 17.46 -32.41
CA THR A 134 -27.74 17.57 -33.83
C THR A 134 -26.22 17.59 -33.93
N TYR A 135 -25.66 16.65 -34.69
CA TYR A 135 -24.25 16.56 -35.03
C TYR A 135 -24.08 16.94 -36.50
N ARG A 136 -23.24 17.95 -36.76
CA ARG A 136 -23.03 18.47 -38.11
C ARG A 136 -21.55 18.52 -38.44
N SER A 137 -21.18 17.83 -39.52
CA SER A 137 -19.86 17.87 -40.17
C SER A 137 -20.06 17.90 -41.69
N ASP A 138 -19.35 17.02 -42.41
CA ASP A 138 -19.65 16.61 -43.79
C ASP A 138 -21.05 15.98 -43.95
N ASP A 139 -21.61 15.44 -42.86
CA ASP A 139 -22.94 14.85 -42.79
C ASP A 139 -23.74 15.45 -41.62
N LYS A 140 -25.08 15.34 -41.66
CA LYS A 140 -25.98 15.75 -40.58
C LYS A 140 -26.57 14.51 -39.93
N ARG A 141 -26.29 14.32 -38.63
CA ARG A 141 -26.89 13.25 -37.80
C ARG A 141 -27.71 13.88 -36.68
N GLU A 142 -28.88 13.32 -36.43
CA GLU A 142 -29.83 13.80 -35.42
C GLU A 142 -30.28 12.63 -34.55
N GLU A 143 -30.39 12.86 -33.25
CA GLU A 143 -30.94 11.90 -32.29
C GLU A 143 -31.78 12.59 -31.21
N LEU A 144 -32.68 11.82 -30.61
CA LEU A 144 -33.44 12.22 -29.43
C LEU A 144 -32.91 11.43 -28.22
N TYR A 145 -32.47 12.15 -27.19
CA TYR A 145 -31.92 11.57 -25.98
C TYR A 145 -32.79 11.91 -24.76
N PRO A 146 -33.53 10.94 -24.21
CA PRO A 146 -34.34 11.15 -23.01
C PRO A 146 -33.49 11.06 -21.74
N VAL A 147 -33.72 11.99 -20.81
CA VAL A 147 -33.14 11.98 -19.46
C VAL A 147 -34.26 11.97 -18.44
N VAL A 148 -34.30 10.95 -17.58
CA VAL A 148 -35.29 10.82 -16.51
C VAL A 148 -34.68 11.19 -15.17
N LEU A 149 -35.32 12.13 -14.46
CA LEU A 149 -34.94 12.55 -13.12
C LEU A 149 -36.09 12.29 -12.13
N ASP A 150 -35.76 12.01 -10.88
CA ASP A 150 -36.73 12.02 -9.78
C ASP A 150 -36.99 13.46 -9.28
N SER A 151 -37.77 13.58 -8.21
CA SER A 151 -38.11 14.87 -7.60
C SER A 151 -36.94 15.57 -6.92
N ASP A 152 -35.92 14.81 -6.52
CA ASP A 152 -34.68 15.30 -5.92
C ASP A 152 -33.62 15.67 -6.98
N GLY A 153 -33.90 15.40 -8.25
CA GLY A 153 -33.02 15.67 -9.38
C GLY A 153 -31.96 14.60 -9.62
N GLN A 154 -32.11 13.43 -9.00
CA GLN A 154 -31.26 12.29 -9.28
C GLN A 154 -31.73 11.58 -10.55
N ARG A 155 -30.76 11.11 -11.34
CA ARG A 155 -31.04 10.41 -12.59
C ARG A 155 -31.55 9.01 -12.31
N VAL A 156 -32.69 8.67 -12.91
CA VAL A 156 -33.25 7.32 -12.89
C VAL A 156 -32.82 6.59 -14.16
N ALA A 157 -32.19 5.43 -14.00
CA ALA A 157 -31.70 4.64 -15.12
C ALA A 157 -32.85 4.13 -16.01
N LEU A 158 -32.61 4.11 -17.32
CA LEU A 158 -33.51 3.53 -18.31
C LEU A 158 -33.12 2.08 -18.62
N ALA A 159 -34.07 1.28 -19.09
CA ALA A 159 -33.86 -0.13 -19.40
C ALA A 159 -32.78 -0.39 -20.46
N ASP A 160 -32.54 0.58 -21.34
CA ASP A 160 -31.47 0.51 -22.35
C ASP A 160 -30.06 0.65 -21.74
N GLU A 161 -29.96 1.15 -20.50
CA GLU A 161 -28.72 1.39 -19.78
C GLU A 161 -28.48 0.40 -18.63
N ASP A 162 -29.55 -0.07 -17.99
CA ASP A 162 -29.54 -1.02 -16.88
C ASP A 162 -30.70 -2.01 -17.05
N GLU A 163 -30.46 -3.32 -16.90
CA GLU A 163 -31.52 -4.35 -16.95
C GLU A 163 -32.65 -4.10 -15.94
N LYS A 164 -32.37 -3.39 -14.84
CA LYS A 164 -33.34 -2.99 -13.81
C LYS A 164 -33.93 -1.59 -14.06
N GLY A 165 -33.52 -0.91 -15.12
CA GLY A 165 -33.94 0.44 -15.47
C GLY A 165 -35.39 0.52 -15.91
N LEU A 166 -35.92 1.74 -15.94
CA LEU A 166 -37.30 2.00 -16.34
C LEU A 166 -37.49 1.87 -17.86
N VAL A 167 -38.58 1.23 -18.28
CA VAL A 167 -38.99 1.19 -19.69
C VAL A 167 -39.84 2.43 -19.99
N LEU A 168 -39.19 3.52 -20.43
CA LEU A 168 -39.86 4.82 -20.64
C LEU A 168 -41.04 4.75 -21.62
N GLN A 169 -40.90 4.00 -22.71
CA GLN A 169 -41.99 3.85 -23.69
C GLN A 169 -43.26 3.29 -23.04
N LYS A 170 -43.11 2.30 -22.16
CA LYS A 170 -44.23 1.71 -21.43
C LYS A 170 -44.86 2.72 -20.48
N LEU A 171 -44.06 3.52 -19.77
CA LEU A 171 -44.57 4.58 -18.88
C LEU A 171 -45.39 5.63 -19.63
N LEU A 172 -44.95 6.03 -20.83
CA LEU A 172 -45.65 7.01 -21.65
C LEU A 172 -46.95 6.45 -22.26
N ILE A 173 -46.98 5.14 -22.57
CA ILE A 173 -48.18 4.45 -23.09
C ILE A 173 -49.22 4.23 -21.99
N ASP A 174 -48.78 3.75 -20.81
CA ASP A 174 -49.67 3.45 -19.69
C ASP A 174 -50.16 4.74 -19.00
N GLY A 175 -49.49 5.86 -19.20
CA GLY A 175 -49.79 7.13 -18.55
C GLY A 175 -51.12 7.71 -19.02
N GLU A 176 -52.01 7.99 -18.07
CA GLU A 176 -53.30 8.64 -18.33
C GLU A 176 -53.18 10.16 -18.09
N PRO A 177 -53.87 11.00 -18.87
CA PRO A 177 -53.88 12.44 -18.62
C PRO A 177 -54.49 12.72 -17.23
N LEU A 178 -53.93 13.68 -16.50
CA LEU A 178 -54.51 14.05 -15.21
C LEU A 178 -55.95 14.55 -15.37
N PRO A 179 -56.87 14.13 -14.48
CA PRO A 179 -58.21 14.69 -14.45
C PRO A 179 -58.14 16.19 -14.18
N VAL A 180 -58.84 16.97 -15.00
CA VAL A 180 -58.97 18.41 -14.79
C VAL A 180 -59.96 18.61 -13.65
N GLU A 181 -59.47 18.90 -12.45
CA GLU A 181 -60.31 19.33 -11.35
C GLU A 181 -60.90 20.70 -11.72
N ASN A 182 -62.20 20.92 -11.50
CA ASN A 182 -62.78 22.25 -11.64
C ASN A 182 -62.69 22.96 -10.29
N ASP A 183 -62.38 24.26 -10.28
CA ASP A 183 -62.44 25.10 -9.09
C ASP A 183 -63.89 25.26 -8.57
N GLU A 184 -64.06 25.90 -7.41
CA GLU A 184 -65.37 26.15 -6.80
C GLU A 184 -66.32 26.97 -7.70
N GLN A 185 -65.79 27.59 -8.76
CA GLN A 185 -66.54 28.35 -9.76
C GLN A 185 -66.81 27.56 -11.07
N GLY A 186 -66.43 26.29 -11.13
CA GLY A 186 -66.65 25.42 -12.30
C GLY A 186 -65.69 25.67 -13.46
N ALA A 187 -64.64 26.48 -13.27
CA ALA A 187 -63.57 26.66 -14.23
C ALA A 187 -62.50 25.56 -14.03
N PRO A 188 -61.84 25.07 -15.09
CA PRO A 188 -60.79 24.07 -14.96
C PRO A 188 -59.65 24.62 -14.11
N ALA A 189 -59.44 24.03 -12.93
CA ALA A 189 -58.35 24.38 -12.03
C ALA A 189 -57.02 24.12 -12.73
N SER A 190 -56.11 25.08 -12.62
CA SER A 190 -54.80 24.94 -13.21
C SER A 190 -54.03 23.80 -12.56
N VAL A 191 -53.54 22.91 -13.40
CA VAL A 191 -52.58 21.88 -13.03
C VAL A 191 -51.38 22.53 -12.32
N ARG A 192 -51.14 22.15 -11.05
CA ARG A 192 -50.04 22.69 -10.24
C ARG A 192 -48.68 22.11 -10.65
N LEU A 193 -48.04 22.78 -11.59
CA LEU A 193 -46.62 22.55 -11.91
C LEU A 193 -45.72 22.96 -10.73
N PRO A 194 -44.52 22.35 -10.59
CA PRO A 194 -43.52 22.84 -9.64
C PRO A 194 -43.12 24.30 -9.93
N PRO A 195 -42.54 25.01 -8.94
CA PRO A 195 -41.99 26.33 -9.16
C PRO A 195 -40.98 26.33 -10.32
N MET A 196 -40.98 27.39 -11.14
CA MET A 196 -40.09 27.51 -12.29
C MET A 196 -38.60 27.38 -11.89
N THR A 197 -38.23 27.84 -10.69
CA THR A 197 -36.88 27.71 -10.14
C THR A 197 -36.47 26.25 -9.88
N HIS A 198 -37.42 25.37 -9.58
CA HIS A 198 -37.17 23.94 -9.44
C HIS A 198 -37.05 23.28 -10.81
N LEU A 199 -37.97 23.58 -11.74
CA LEU A 199 -37.93 23.06 -13.11
C LEU A 199 -36.63 23.44 -13.84
N ASN A 200 -36.18 24.69 -13.72
CA ASN A 200 -34.91 25.12 -14.32
C ASN A 200 -33.71 24.37 -13.73
N ARG A 201 -33.70 24.10 -12.41
CA ARG A 201 -32.63 23.31 -11.78
C ARG A 201 -32.61 21.88 -12.30
N LEU A 202 -33.78 21.25 -12.44
CA LEU A 202 -33.91 19.91 -13.00
C LEU A 202 -33.49 19.89 -14.47
N ALA A 203 -33.92 20.85 -15.27
CA ALA A 203 -33.56 20.98 -16.68
C ALA A 203 -32.05 21.17 -16.87
N GLU A 204 -31.39 22.01 -16.06
CA GLU A 204 -29.92 22.16 -16.09
C GLU A 204 -29.20 20.88 -15.67
N SER A 205 -29.72 20.15 -14.68
CA SER A 205 -29.19 18.83 -14.30
C SER A 205 -29.30 17.84 -15.47
N ALA A 206 -30.48 17.75 -16.09
CA ALA A 206 -30.72 16.89 -17.25
C ALA A 206 -29.84 17.27 -18.44
N ARG A 207 -29.63 18.58 -18.67
CA ARG A 207 -28.78 19.11 -19.75
C ARG A 207 -27.35 18.63 -19.61
N LYS A 208 -26.80 18.57 -18.40
CA LYS A 208 -25.45 18.05 -18.16
C LYS A 208 -25.31 16.60 -18.61
N TYR A 209 -26.31 15.76 -18.34
CA TYR A 209 -26.31 14.38 -18.82
C TYR A 209 -26.41 14.30 -20.35
N ALA A 210 -27.24 15.13 -20.97
CA ALA A 210 -27.33 15.18 -22.44
C ALA A 210 -26.04 15.65 -23.10
N LEU A 211 -25.38 16.67 -22.54
CA LEU A 211 -24.06 17.14 -23.00
C LEU A 211 -23.00 16.04 -22.84
N TYR A 212 -22.98 15.34 -21.71
CA TYR A 212 -22.06 14.24 -21.48
C TYR A 212 -22.29 13.09 -22.49
N HIS A 213 -23.54 12.71 -22.73
CA HIS A 213 -23.86 11.73 -23.77
C HIS A 213 -23.36 12.21 -25.15
N ALA A 214 -23.60 13.48 -25.47
CA ALA A 214 -23.17 14.06 -26.73
C ALA A 214 -21.65 13.99 -26.91
N ASP A 215 -20.88 14.35 -25.87
CA ASP A 215 -19.42 14.28 -25.87
C ASP A 215 -18.89 12.85 -26.08
N VAL A 216 -19.50 11.86 -25.44
CA VAL A 216 -19.13 10.45 -25.64
C VAL A 216 -19.38 10.01 -27.09
N ARG A 217 -20.49 10.44 -27.70
CA ARG A 217 -20.81 10.16 -29.10
C ARG A 217 -19.89 10.89 -30.07
N CYS A 218 -19.42 12.10 -29.74
CA CYS A 218 -18.45 12.86 -30.54
C CYS A 218 -17.20 12.03 -30.83
N VAL A 219 -16.65 11.31 -29.84
CA VAL A 219 -15.48 10.45 -30.03
C VAL A 219 -15.71 9.40 -31.12
N THR A 220 -16.90 8.80 -31.14
CA THR A 220 -17.26 7.80 -32.15
C THR A 220 -17.40 8.45 -33.53
N PHE A 221 -18.02 9.62 -33.61
CA PHE A 221 -18.19 10.33 -34.88
C PHE A 221 -16.89 10.90 -35.43
N GLU A 222 -15.99 11.38 -34.57
CA GLU A 222 -14.65 11.80 -34.96
C GLU A 222 -13.84 10.63 -35.54
N ALA A 223 -13.94 9.44 -34.95
CA ALA A 223 -13.31 8.24 -35.49
C ALA A 223 -13.84 7.86 -36.88
N ASP A 224 -15.10 8.17 -37.19
CA ASP A 224 -15.69 7.99 -38.52
C ASP A 224 -15.26 9.10 -39.51
N ILE A 225 -15.20 10.36 -39.05
CA ILE A 225 -14.97 11.56 -39.87
C ILE A 225 -13.49 11.68 -40.27
N LEU A 226 -12.55 11.46 -39.34
CA LEU A 226 -11.12 11.67 -39.57
C LEU A 226 -10.56 10.85 -40.74
N PRO A 227 -10.87 9.54 -40.91
CA PRO A 227 -10.43 8.78 -42.07
C PRO A 227 -10.98 9.30 -43.39
N ARG A 228 -12.22 9.82 -43.39
CA ARG A 228 -12.83 10.43 -44.60
C ARG A 228 -12.12 11.72 -44.95
N LEU A 229 -11.89 12.59 -43.96
CA LEU A 229 -11.13 13.83 -44.15
C LEU A 229 -9.73 13.54 -44.68
N HIS A 230 -8.98 12.60 -44.06
CA HIS A 230 -7.65 12.21 -44.54
C HIS A 230 -7.69 11.74 -45.99
N LYS A 231 -8.68 10.92 -46.37
CA LYS A 231 -8.81 10.43 -47.75
C LYS A 231 -9.11 11.56 -48.74
N VAL A 232 -9.92 12.54 -48.37
CA VAL A 232 -10.21 13.72 -49.21
C VAL A 232 -8.97 14.59 -49.33
N LEU A 233 -8.32 14.91 -48.20
CA LEU A 233 -7.10 15.73 -48.18
C LEU A 233 -5.97 15.08 -48.99
N SER A 234 -5.70 13.77 -48.81
CA SER A 234 -4.65 13.09 -49.60
C SER A 234 -4.93 13.14 -51.10
N ARG A 235 -6.19 12.95 -51.53
CA ARG A 235 -6.55 13.06 -52.96
C ARG A 235 -6.35 14.47 -53.49
N LEU A 236 -6.74 15.46 -52.70
CA LEU A 236 -6.63 16.88 -53.05
C LEU A 236 -5.15 17.28 -53.14
N THR A 237 -4.36 16.96 -52.12
CA THR A 237 -2.90 17.19 -52.11
C THR A 237 -2.22 16.52 -53.30
N SER A 238 -2.43 15.23 -53.56
CA SER A 238 -1.80 14.55 -54.70
C SER A 238 -2.19 15.15 -56.05
N TYR A 239 -3.43 15.60 -56.23
CA TYR A 239 -3.87 16.28 -57.45
C TYR A 239 -3.14 17.60 -57.67
N TYR A 240 -3.06 18.46 -56.64
CA TYR A 240 -2.38 19.75 -56.74
C TYR A 240 -0.85 19.59 -56.85
N GLU A 241 -0.25 18.62 -56.15
CA GLU A 241 1.18 18.29 -56.27
C GLU A 241 1.54 17.85 -57.68
N GLN A 242 0.71 17.00 -58.29
CA GLN A 242 0.89 16.62 -59.70
C GLN A 242 0.81 17.85 -60.60
N GLN A 243 -0.21 18.69 -60.41
CA GLN A 243 -0.42 19.90 -61.22
C GLN A 243 0.73 20.91 -61.05
N ILE A 244 1.30 21.05 -59.85
CA ILE A 244 2.48 21.90 -59.57
C ILE A 244 3.74 21.31 -60.24
N GLY A 245 3.92 19.98 -60.18
CA GLY A 245 5.04 19.29 -60.80
C GLY A 245 5.07 19.36 -62.33
N GLU A 246 3.91 19.47 -62.97
CA GLU A 246 3.76 19.67 -64.42
C GLU A 246 4.15 21.11 -64.87
N VAL A 247 4.31 22.07 -63.94
CA VAL A 247 4.79 23.41 -64.25
C VAL A 247 6.31 23.40 -64.39
N TYR A 248 6.83 23.44 -65.62
CA TYR A 248 8.27 23.51 -65.90
C TYR A 248 8.88 24.88 -65.55
N ASP A 249 10.12 24.89 -65.05
CA ASP A 249 10.86 26.12 -64.72
C ASP A 249 11.02 27.07 -65.91
N SER A 250 11.01 26.53 -67.14
CA SER A 250 11.04 27.31 -68.38
C SER A 250 9.78 28.16 -68.61
N HIS A 251 8.63 27.74 -68.06
CA HIS A 251 7.33 28.38 -68.22
C HIS A 251 6.88 29.20 -66.98
N ASP A 252 7.66 29.13 -65.90
CA ASP A 252 7.45 29.90 -64.67
C ASP A 252 8.78 30.20 -63.94
N PRO A 253 9.67 31.04 -64.52
CA PRO A 253 10.99 31.32 -63.95
C PRO A 253 10.95 32.12 -62.63
N GLN A 254 9.82 32.78 -62.32
CA GLN A 254 9.62 33.52 -61.07
C GLN A 254 8.81 32.74 -60.02
N GLY A 255 8.25 31.58 -60.38
CA GLY A 255 7.47 30.72 -59.49
C GLY A 255 6.08 31.28 -59.13
N GLU A 256 5.55 32.22 -59.90
CA GLU A 256 4.26 32.86 -59.59
C GLU A 256 3.09 31.88 -59.75
N LYS A 257 3.11 31.03 -60.79
CA LYS A 257 2.04 30.05 -61.03
C LYS A 257 2.05 28.94 -59.99
N ARG A 258 3.24 28.49 -59.57
CA ARG A 258 3.38 27.53 -58.48
C ARG A 258 2.80 28.08 -57.17
N ARG A 259 3.12 29.32 -56.81
CA ARG A 259 2.56 29.99 -55.62
C ARG A 259 1.04 30.10 -55.64
N VAL A 260 0.45 30.46 -56.79
CA VAL A 260 -1.02 30.53 -56.91
C VAL A 260 -1.68 29.16 -56.69
N LEU A 261 -1.09 28.08 -57.19
CA LEU A 261 -1.59 26.73 -56.96
C LEU A 261 -1.41 26.27 -55.52
N GLU A 262 -0.31 26.65 -54.86
CA GLU A 262 -0.07 26.39 -53.44
C GLU A 262 -1.08 27.13 -52.55
N ASP A 263 -1.35 28.41 -52.84
CA ASP A 263 -2.35 29.21 -52.12
C ASP A 263 -3.77 28.65 -52.31
N ASP A 264 -4.11 28.20 -53.52
CA ASP A 264 -5.40 27.56 -53.79
C ASP A 264 -5.54 26.21 -53.08
N LEU A 265 -4.46 25.41 -53.04
CA LEU A 265 -4.38 24.17 -52.26
C LEU A 265 -4.61 24.45 -50.76
N GLN A 266 -3.92 25.43 -50.19
CA GLN A 266 -4.08 25.80 -48.77
C GLN A 266 -5.50 26.25 -48.46
N ARG A 267 -6.11 27.06 -49.33
CA ARG A 267 -7.51 27.49 -49.22
C ARG A 267 -8.47 26.30 -49.23
N LYS A 268 -8.27 25.37 -50.17
CA LYS A 268 -9.10 24.15 -50.29
C LYS A 268 -8.96 23.21 -49.11
N ILE A 269 -7.75 23.03 -48.60
CA ILE A 269 -7.51 22.29 -47.35
C ILE A 269 -8.28 22.94 -46.20
N GLY A 270 -8.24 24.27 -46.08
CA GLY A 270 -9.00 25.01 -45.06
C GLY A 270 -10.53 24.81 -45.18
N GLU A 271 -11.07 24.86 -46.40
CA GLU A 271 -12.49 24.59 -46.68
C GLU A 271 -12.88 23.17 -46.25
N GLU A 272 -12.07 22.16 -46.60
CA GLU A 272 -12.35 20.77 -46.23
C GLU A 272 -12.23 20.51 -44.72
N ILE A 273 -11.25 21.12 -44.04
CA ILE A 273 -11.12 21.02 -42.58
C ILE A 273 -12.34 21.62 -41.88
N GLU A 274 -12.80 22.79 -42.32
CA GLU A 274 -13.96 23.45 -41.70
C GLU A 274 -15.26 22.70 -42.01
N ASN A 275 -15.42 22.14 -43.21
CA ASN A 275 -16.57 21.30 -43.56
C ASN A 275 -16.62 20.02 -42.71
N HIS A 276 -15.47 19.40 -42.43
CA HIS A 276 -15.40 18.19 -41.60
C HIS A 276 -15.33 18.50 -40.09
N ARG A 277 -15.37 19.77 -39.68
CA ARG A 277 -15.39 20.15 -38.28
C ARG A 277 -16.72 19.77 -37.66
N LEU A 278 -16.68 18.85 -36.69
CA LEU A 278 -17.86 18.42 -35.96
C LEU A 278 -18.39 19.56 -35.08
N ARG A 279 -19.64 19.96 -35.32
CA ARG A 279 -20.41 20.90 -34.51
C ARG A 279 -21.58 20.17 -33.88
N VAL A 280 -21.81 20.40 -32.59
CA VAL A 280 -22.88 19.75 -31.83
C VAL A 280 -23.79 20.80 -31.22
N GLN A 281 -25.09 20.61 -31.40
CA GLN A 281 -26.14 21.45 -30.85
C GLN A 281 -27.07 20.58 -30.02
N VAL A 282 -27.31 20.98 -28.77
CA VAL A 282 -28.15 20.27 -27.80
C VAL A 282 -29.27 21.20 -27.37
N GLU A 283 -30.51 20.84 -27.72
CA GLU A 283 -31.70 21.66 -27.45
C GLU A 283 -32.77 20.84 -26.73
N LEU A 284 -33.48 21.49 -25.79
CA LEU A 284 -34.61 20.85 -25.14
C LEU A 284 -35.78 20.79 -26.13
N PHE A 285 -36.19 19.57 -26.49
CA PHE A 285 -37.29 19.35 -27.44
C PHE A 285 -38.64 19.31 -26.73
N SER A 286 -38.74 18.55 -25.63
CA SER A 286 -39.96 18.47 -24.83
C SER A 286 -39.64 18.01 -23.42
N TYR A 287 -40.56 18.25 -22.48
CA TYR A 287 -40.50 17.60 -21.18
C TYR A 287 -41.86 17.02 -20.76
N ALA A 288 -41.80 15.91 -20.02
CA ALA A 288 -42.96 15.26 -19.44
C ALA A 288 -42.79 15.10 -17.93
N ILE A 289 -43.89 15.17 -17.20
CA ILE A 289 -43.97 14.89 -15.78
C ILE A 289 -44.87 13.68 -15.61
N LEU A 290 -44.38 12.65 -14.94
CA LEU A 290 -45.13 11.43 -14.66
C LEU A 290 -45.39 11.35 -13.15
N HIS A 291 -46.65 11.29 -12.77
CA HIS A 291 -47.07 11.03 -11.40
C HIS A 291 -47.10 9.52 -11.15
N THR A 292 -46.18 9.05 -10.32
CA THR A 292 -46.07 7.66 -9.87
C THR A 292 -46.83 7.50 -8.55
N PRO A 293 -47.89 6.66 -8.51
CA PRO A 293 -48.59 6.39 -7.26
C PRO A 293 -47.67 5.59 -6.34
N THR A 294 -47.38 6.13 -5.16
CA THR A 294 -46.45 5.53 -4.19
C THR A 294 -47.13 5.44 -2.83
N ALA A 295 -47.20 4.23 -2.26
CA ALA A 295 -47.67 4.05 -0.89
C ALA A 295 -46.49 4.22 0.07
N VAL A 296 -46.64 5.14 1.02
CA VAL A 296 -45.61 5.51 2.00
C VAL A 296 -46.10 5.16 3.39
N ALA A 297 -45.30 4.40 4.14
CA ALA A 297 -45.52 4.08 5.54
C ALA A 297 -44.46 4.81 6.38
N ASN A 298 -44.90 5.79 7.17
CA ASN A 298 -44.09 6.43 8.19
C ASN A 298 -44.30 5.69 9.51
N ILE A 299 -43.24 5.04 9.99
CA ILE A 299 -43.28 4.16 11.16
C ILE A 299 -42.42 4.77 12.25
N THR A 300 -43.02 5.07 13.39
CA THR A 300 -42.29 5.50 14.58
C THR A 300 -41.90 4.27 15.39
N LEU A 301 -40.61 4.03 15.51
CA LEU A 301 -40.01 2.96 16.30
C LEU A 301 -39.51 3.51 17.62
N GLY A 302 -39.53 2.71 18.69
CA GLY A 302 -38.88 3.05 19.94
C GLY A 302 -38.58 1.85 20.82
N ASP A 303 -37.56 1.99 21.67
CA ASP A 303 -37.11 0.99 22.63
C ASP A 303 -37.50 1.35 24.09
N GLY A 304 -38.33 2.38 24.25
CA GLY A 304 -38.73 2.97 25.54
C GLY A 304 -37.81 4.08 26.04
N LYS A 305 -36.58 4.21 25.52
CA LYS A 305 -35.66 5.31 25.81
C LYS A 305 -35.62 6.34 24.69
N GLN A 306 -35.64 5.88 23.44
CA GLN A 306 -35.56 6.69 22.23
C GLN A 306 -36.75 6.44 21.29
N SER A 307 -37.04 7.39 20.41
CA SER A 307 -38.00 7.20 19.32
C SER A 307 -37.46 7.75 17.99
N VAL A 308 -37.54 6.96 16.92
CA VAL A 308 -37.11 7.35 15.58
C VAL A 308 -38.18 7.04 14.55
N MET A 309 -38.36 7.93 13.58
CA MET A 309 -39.27 7.73 12.45
C MET A 309 -38.50 7.15 11.26
N VAL A 310 -38.95 6.02 10.75
CA VAL A 310 -38.46 5.41 9.51
C VAL A 310 -39.55 5.44 8.45
N GLN A 311 -39.14 5.61 7.20
CA GLN A 311 -40.04 5.64 6.05
C GLN A 311 -39.81 4.40 5.20
N ILE A 312 -40.89 3.72 4.83
CA ILE A 312 -40.90 2.64 3.84
C ILE A 312 -41.79 3.12 2.71
N SER A 313 -41.34 3.00 1.47
CA SER A 313 -42.15 3.36 0.31
C SER A 313 -42.28 2.18 -0.64
N ARG A 314 -43.43 2.12 -1.32
CA ARG A 314 -43.67 1.15 -2.38
C ARG A 314 -44.28 1.85 -3.58
N ASN A 315 -43.62 1.72 -4.72
CA ASN A 315 -44.15 2.17 -5.98
C ASN A 315 -45.32 1.25 -6.40
N LEU A 316 -46.54 1.79 -6.53
CA LEU A 316 -47.74 1.02 -6.84
C LEU A 316 -47.90 0.74 -8.34
N TYR A 317 -47.06 1.33 -9.19
CA TYR A 317 -46.97 1.00 -10.61
C TYR A 317 -45.96 -0.13 -10.85
N THR A 318 -44.72 -0.02 -10.35
CA THR A 318 -43.68 -1.04 -10.57
C THR A 318 -43.67 -2.17 -9.54
N GLY A 319 -44.31 -1.95 -8.38
CA GLY A 319 -44.30 -2.89 -7.26
C GLY A 319 -43.04 -2.85 -6.40
N VAL A 320 -42.01 -2.07 -6.79
CA VAL A 320 -40.72 -1.94 -6.08
C VAL A 320 -40.93 -1.38 -4.68
N LEU A 321 -40.31 -2.03 -3.70
CA LEU A 321 -40.34 -1.69 -2.29
C LEU A 321 -38.98 -1.11 -1.90
N SER A 322 -38.97 0.09 -1.33
CA SER A 322 -37.78 0.73 -0.77
C SER A 322 -37.86 0.69 0.76
N ARG A 323 -36.87 0.05 1.37
CA ARG A 323 -36.74 -0.10 2.83
C ARG A 323 -35.85 0.98 3.41
N PRO A 324 -35.93 1.23 4.73
CA PRO A 324 -34.95 2.06 5.41
C PRO A 324 -33.54 1.47 5.25
N THR A 325 -32.53 2.32 5.26
CA THR A 325 -31.14 1.93 5.16
C THR A 325 -30.47 1.84 6.52
N CYS A 326 -29.51 0.93 6.66
CA CYS A 326 -28.68 0.83 7.84
C CYS A 326 -27.77 2.06 7.95
N HIS A 327 -27.73 2.70 9.13
CA HIS A 327 -26.85 3.86 9.36
C HIS A 327 -25.35 3.50 9.22
N ALA A 328 -24.98 2.24 9.49
CA ALA A 328 -23.58 1.81 9.46
C ALA A 328 -23.09 1.40 8.06
N CYS A 329 -23.79 0.48 7.37
CA CYS A 329 -23.39 -0.03 6.05
C CYS A 329 -24.07 0.68 4.87
N GLY A 330 -25.23 1.30 5.06
CA GLY A 330 -26.00 1.95 3.99
C GLY A 330 -26.95 1.05 3.22
N ASP A 331 -26.94 -0.27 3.48
CA ASP A 331 -27.80 -1.22 2.79
C ASP A 331 -29.25 -1.15 3.28
N GLU A 332 -30.19 -1.50 2.39
CA GLU A 332 -31.61 -1.63 2.72
C GLU A 332 -31.86 -2.79 3.69
N ILE A 333 -32.58 -2.52 4.78
CA ILE A 333 -32.76 -3.48 5.88
C ILE A 333 -34.22 -3.80 6.16
N ALA A 334 -34.49 -5.10 6.28
CA ALA A 334 -35.79 -5.60 6.75
C ALA A 334 -35.81 -5.75 8.27
N ALA A 335 -34.78 -6.37 8.86
CA ALA A 335 -34.66 -6.49 10.30
C ALA A 335 -34.12 -5.18 10.90
N LEU A 336 -34.91 -4.52 11.74
CA LEU A 336 -34.58 -3.22 12.30
C LEU A 336 -34.17 -3.35 13.76
N VAL A 337 -32.99 -2.81 14.06
CA VAL A 337 -32.48 -2.66 15.42
C VAL A 337 -32.20 -1.18 15.68
N LEU A 338 -32.54 -0.68 16.87
CA LEU A 338 -32.07 0.63 17.35
C LEU A 338 -30.88 0.45 18.31
N ASP A 339 -29.87 1.29 18.15
CA ASP A 339 -28.79 1.41 19.13
C ASP A 339 -29.14 2.39 20.27
N ARG A 340 -28.23 2.52 21.25
CA ARG A 340 -28.38 3.45 22.39
C ARG A 340 -28.59 4.92 21.96
N ALA A 341 -28.10 5.32 20.79
CA ALA A 341 -28.21 6.68 20.25
C ALA A 341 -29.47 6.89 19.38
N GLY A 342 -30.24 5.83 19.10
CA GLY A 342 -31.40 5.86 18.23
C GLY A 342 -31.10 5.64 16.74
N HIS A 343 -29.93 5.16 16.35
CA HIS A 343 -29.65 4.81 14.95
C HIS A 343 -30.26 3.46 14.57
N VAL A 344 -30.77 3.39 13.32
CA VAL A 344 -31.35 2.17 12.75
C VAL A 344 -30.26 1.33 12.10
N LEU A 345 -30.14 0.06 12.48
CA LEU A 345 -29.08 -0.87 12.08
C LEU A 345 -29.63 -2.22 11.59
N CYS A 346 -28.83 -2.91 10.76
CA CYS A 346 -28.99 -4.34 10.50
C CYS A 346 -28.45 -5.18 11.67
N GLU A 347 -28.81 -6.47 11.68
CA GLU A 347 -28.29 -7.45 12.65
C GLU A 347 -26.77 -7.64 12.57
N GLU A 348 -26.15 -7.40 11.40
CA GLU A 348 -24.70 -7.58 11.19
C GLU A 348 -23.85 -6.41 11.69
N CYS A 349 -24.39 -5.18 11.66
CA CYS A 349 -23.74 -3.98 12.19
C CYS A 349 -24.03 -3.78 13.69
N LEU A 350 -24.76 -4.72 14.28
CA LEU A 350 -25.02 -4.76 15.70
C LEU A 350 -23.76 -5.15 16.46
N ARG A 351 -23.41 -4.35 17.47
CA ARG A 351 -22.36 -4.69 18.43
C ARG A 351 -22.83 -4.45 19.84
N GLN A 352 -22.24 -5.17 20.77
CA GLN A 352 -22.51 -5.05 22.19
C GLN A 352 -21.24 -4.64 22.92
N CYS A 353 -21.33 -3.63 23.77
CA CYS A 353 -20.21 -3.21 24.62
C CYS A 353 -19.92 -4.31 25.67
N ALA A 354 -18.66 -4.75 25.77
CA ALA A 354 -18.27 -5.76 26.77
C ALA A 354 -18.44 -5.28 28.22
N GLY A 355 -18.29 -3.96 28.46
CA GLY A 355 -18.42 -3.36 29.79
C GLY A 355 -19.86 -3.19 30.27
N CYS A 356 -20.67 -2.42 29.52
CA CYS A 356 -22.04 -2.07 29.94
C CYS A 356 -23.14 -2.93 29.30
N ARG A 357 -22.81 -3.79 28.33
CA ARG A 357 -23.75 -4.64 27.57
C ARG A 357 -24.80 -3.88 26.75
N GLU A 358 -24.68 -2.56 26.63
CA GLU A 358 -25.51 -1.75 25.74
C GLU A 358 -25.14 -2.02 24.27
N ILE A 359 -26.13 -1.83 23.40
CA ILE A 359 -26.04 -2.05 21.96
C ILE A 359 -25.61 -0.74 21.27
N LEU A 360 -24.57 -0.81 20.44
CA LEU A 360 -24.04 0.33 19.69
C LEU A 360 -23.77 -0.03 18.23
N CYS A 361 -23.80 0.97 17.36
CA CYS A 361 -23.31 0.87 15.99
C CYS A 361 -21.78 0.96 15.94
N ASP A 362 -21.14 0.40 14.89
CA ASP A 362 -19.69 0.55 14.66
C ASP A 362 -19.26 2.03 14.53
N ARG A 363 -20.16 2.92 14.08
CA ARG A 363 -19.89 4.37 13.96
C ARG A 363 -20.06 5.14 15.27
N CYS A 364 -20.59 4.51 16.31
CA CYS A 364 -21.03 5.14 17.55
C CYS A 364 -19.97 5.12 18.65
N GLY A 365 -18.69 5.07 18.26
CA GLY A 365 -17.55 5.13 19.19
C GLY A 365 -17.27 3.82 19.91
N LEU A 366 -17.46 2.67 19.23
CA LEU A 366 -16.92 1.41 19.70
C LEU A 366 -15.43 1.30 19.36
N HIS A 367 -14.65 0.91 20.37
CA HIS A 367 -13.22 0.74 20.23
C HIS A 367 -12.81 -0.62 20.78
N GLY A 368 -11.94 -1.33 20.06
CA GLY A 368 -11.30 -2.54 20.54
C GLY A 368 -10.22 -2.23 21.56
N CYS A 369 -10.23 -2.89 22.72
CA CYS A 369 -9.14 -2.80 23.67
C CYS A 369 -7.84 -3.34 23.06
N PRO A 370 -6.70 -2.64 23.13
CA PRO A 370 -5.43 -3.12 22.57
C PRO A 370 -4.85 -4.36 23.29
N VAL A 371 -5.43 -4.77 24.42
CA VAL A 371 -4.97 -5.91 25.22
C VAL A 371 -5.87 -7.13 25.05
N CYS A 372 -7.19 -7.00 25.21
CA CYS A 372 -8.13 -8.13 25.09
C CYS A 372 -8.95 -8.15 23.79
N ALA A 373 -8.84 -7.13 22.94
CA ALA A 373 -9.61 -6.94 21.70
C ALA A 373 -11.14 -6.82 21.87
N GLU A 374 -11.66 -6.80 23.10
CA GLU A 374 -13.08 -6.58 23.37
C GLU A 374 -13.54 -5.18 22.96
N GLN A 375 -14.76 -5.09 22.42
CA GLN A 375 -15.37 -3.84 21.96
C GLN A 375 -16.00 -3.08 23.12
N LEU A 376 -15.58 -1.83 23.30
CA LEU A 376 -15.98 -0.98 24.42
C LEU A 376 -16.52 0.34 23.91
N CYS A 377 -17.59 0.84 24.54
CA CYS A 377 -18.06 2.20 24.30
C CYS A 377 -17.12 3.23 24.91
N GLU A 378 -17.34 4.50 24.59
CA GLU A 378 -16.52 5.60 25.10
C GLU A 378 -16.54 5.74 26.63
N GLU A 379 -17.64 5.36 27.28
CA GLU A 379 -17.79 5.44 28.74
C GLU A 379 -17.07 4.29 29.47
N CYS A 380 -17.01 3.10 28.85
CA CYS A 380 -16.37 1.92 29.44
C CYS A 380 -14.87 1.82 29.12
N SER A 381 -14.32 2.79 28.39
CA SER A 381 -12.93 2.82 27.97
C SER A 381 -12.20 4.07 28.44
N ARG A 382 -10.89 3.92 28.70
CA ARG A 382 -9.99 5.01 29.08
C ARG A 382 -8.96 5.26 27.99
N TYR A 383 -8.63 6.51 27.76
CA TYR A 383 -7.62 6.91 26.79
C TYR A 383 -6.23 6.60 27.33
N CYS A 384 -5.41 5.88 26.55
CA CYS A 384 -4.02 5.67 26.88
C CYS A 384 -3.20 6.88 26.42
N TRP A 385 -2.57 7.59 27.36
CA TRP A 385 -1.72 8.75 27.03
C TRP A 385 -0.54 8.39 26.11
N SER A 386 -0.04 7.16 26.19
CA SER A 386 1.16 6.73 25.44
C SER A 386 0.89 6.35 23.98
N CYS A 387 -0.23 5.67 23.67
CA CYS A 387 -0.51 5.19 22.31
C CYS A 387 -1.74 5.83 21.66
N GLY A 388 -2.50 6.60 22.42
CA GLY A 388 -3.73 7.24 21.98
C GLY A 388 -4.91 6.30 21.73
N LEU A 389 -4.77 5.01 22.00
CA LEU A 389 -5.85 4.03 21.92
C LEU A 389 -6.65 3.97 23.23
N ARG A 390 -7.86 3.42 23.14
CA ARG A 390 -8.77 3.24 24.27
C ARG A 390 -8.68 1.82 24.83
N ALA A 391 -8.44 1.66 26.13
CA ALA A 391 -8.38 0.37 26.82
C ALA A 391 -9.50 0.23 27.86
N CYS A 392 -9.90 -1.00 28.22
CA CYS A 392 -10.85 -1.21 29.31
C CYS A 392 -10.23 -0.81 30.67
N ALA A 393 -11.10 -0.62 31.67
CA ALA A 393 -10.68 -0.30 33.03
C ALA A 393 -9.78 -1.38 33.67
N GLU A 394 -9.89 -2.65 33.26
CA GLU A 394 -9.05 -3.75 33.77
C GLU A 394 -7.64 -3.77 33.16
N HIS A 395 -7.49 -3.25 31.94
CA HIS A 395 -6.23 -3.22 31.20
C HIS A 395 -5.61 -1.83 31.09
N SER A 396 -6.02 -0.91 31.97
CA SER A 396 -5.44 0.43 32.11
C SER A 396 -5.22 0.75 33.58
N SER A 397 -4.09 1.42 33.87
CA SER A 397 -3.77 1.88 35.21
C SER A 397 -2.95 3.16 35.16
N PRO A 398 -3.01 4.00 36.22
CA PRO A 398 -2.23 5.23 36.29
C PRO A 398 -0.75 4.92 36.52
N CYS A 399 0.14 5.60 35.78
CA CYS A 399 1.57 5.47 36.00
C CYS A 399 2.01 6.21 37.28
N PRO A 400 2.82 5.60 38.17
CA PRO A 400 3.27 6.28 39.39
C PRO A 400 4.23 7.46 39.16
N VAL A 401 4.72 7.67 37.93
CA VAL A 401 5.66 8.76 37.59
C VAL A 401 4.93 9.95 36.94
N CYS A 402 4.13 9.73 35.90
CA CYS A 402 3.37 10.80 35.23
C CYS A 402 1.91 10.91 35.68
N THR A 403 1.40 9.96 36.47
CA THR A 403 0.01 9.87 36.95
C THR A 403 -1.06 9.67 35.86
N ASP A 404 -0.68 9.68 34.58
CA ASP A 404 -1.59 9.43 33.46
C ASP A 404 -2.02 7.96 33.37
N ASP A 405 -3.26 7.74 32.91
CA ASP A 405 -3.77 6.41 32.56
C ASP A 405 -3.07 5.89 31.30
N VAL A 406 -2.44 4.72 31.44
CA VAL A 406 -1.74 4.05 30.35
C VAL A 406 -2.16 2.59 30.29
N CYS A 407 -2.36 2.08 29.08
CA CYS A 407 -2.76 0.68 28.90
C CYS A 407 -1.61 -0.27 29.28
N HIS A 408 -1.95 -1.48 29.73
CA HIS A 408 -0.95 -2.46 30.16
C HIS A 408 -0.01 -2.90 29.02
N ALA A 409 -0.37 -2.71 27.75
CA ALA A 409 0.51 -2.93 26.61
C ALA A 409 1.64 -1.88 26.49
N CYS A 410 1.41 -0.66 26.97
CA CYS A 410 2.40 0.43 26.99
C CYS A 410 3.15 0.53 28.33
N GLN A 411 2.83 -0.34 29.27
CA GLN A 411 3.48 -0.43 30.57
C GLN A 411 4.31 -1.71 30.67
N GLU A 412 5.31 -1.67 31.55
CA GLU A 412 6.12 -2.83 31.91
C GLU A 412 6.49 -2.73 33.40
N GLU A 413 6.74 -3.86 34.04
CA GLU A 413 7.23 -3.91 35.42
C GLU A 413 8.74 -3.71 35.47
N CYS A 414 9.20 -2.89 36.43
CA CYS A 414 10.63 -2.77 36.70
C CYS A 414 11.18 -4.11 37.21
N ALA A 415 12.17 -4.68 36.52
CA ALA A 415 12.78 -5.96 36.91
C ALA A 415 13.42 -5.93 38.32
N ALA A 416 13.79 -4.75 38.82
CA ALA A 416 14.42 -4.59 40.14
C ALA A 416 13.43 -4.37 41.30
N CYS A 417 12.28 -3.74 41.07
CA CYS A 417 11.34 -3.40 42.16
C CYS A 417 9.89 -3.86 41.95
N GLY A 418 9.56 -4.44 40.79
CA GLY A 418 8.22 -4.93 40.44
C GLY A 418 7.17 -3.86 40.20
N ILE A 419 7.51 -2.57 40.30
CA ILE A 419 6.55 -1.49 40.09
C ILE A 419 6.33 -1.31 38.57
N ARG A 420 5.05 -1.41 38.16
CA ARG A 420 4.61 -1.17 36.78
C ARG A 420 4.58 0.32 36.44
N GLN A 421 5.23 0.69 35.34
CA GLN A 421 5.32 2.09 34.87
C GLN A 421 5.25 2.12 33.35
N CYS A 422 4.99 3.30 32.77
CA CYS A 422 5.11 3.50 31.33
C CYS A 422 6.51 3.09 30.85
N ARG A 423 6.60 2.40 29.72
CA ARG A 423 7.89 2.05 29.11
C ARG A 423 8.79 3.26 28.87
N ALA A 424 8.20 4.44 28.63
CA ALA A 424 8.93 5.71 28.49
C ALA A 424 9.72 6.13 29.75
N HIS A 425 9.35 5.66 30.95
CA HIS A 425 10.05 5.96 32.21
C HIS A 425 11.02 4.85 32.64
N LEU A 426 11.09 3.76 31.88
CA LEU A 426 12.01 2.66 32.12
C LEU A 426 13.27 2.83 31.29
N ARG A 427 14.36 2.27 31.77
CA ARG A 427 15.67 2.24 31.13
C ARG A 427 16.16 0.82 31.05
N MET A 428 17.00 0.52 30.07
CA MET A 428 17.62 -0.80 29.93
C MET A 428 18.75 -0.97 30.92
N ASP A 429 18.77 -2.08 31.66
CA ASP A 429 19.86 -2.46 32.55
C ASP A 429 21.07 -2.91 31.71
N GLY A 430 22.23 -2.28 31.92
CA GLY A 430 23.45 -2.58 31.17
C GLY A 430 24.08 -3.94 31.46
N VAL A 431 23.60 -4.66 32.48
CA VAL A 431 24.08 -6.02 32.83
C VAL A 431 23.12 -7.09 32.32
N THR A 432 21.82 -6.98 32.61
CA THR A 432 20.83 -8.02 32.25
C THR A 432 20.10 -7.74 30.94
N GLY A 433 20.01 -6.48 30.51
CA GLY A 433 19.20 -6.06 29.36
C GLY A 433 17.72 -5.82 29.71
N ASP A 434 17.30 -6.06 30.95
CA ASP A 434 15.92 -5.88 31.40
C ASP A 434 15.57 -4.40 31.62
N LEU A 435 14.26 -4.10 31.65
CA LEU A 435 13.79 -2.73 31.92
C LEU A 435 13.72 -2.45 33.42
N ILE A 436 14.40 -1.37 33.85
CA ILE A 436 14.45 -0.89 35.23
C ILE A 436 13.97 0.56 35.33
N CYS A 437 13.33 0.93 36.44
CA CYS A 437 12.82 2.29 36.64
C CYS A 437 13.96 3.28 36.97
N CYS A 438 13.70 4.57 36.76
CA CYS A 438 14.65 5.65 37.02
C CYS A 438 15.20 5.68 38.46
N ARG A 439 14.47 5.13 39.45
CA ARG A 439 14.90 5.04 40.84
C ARG A 439 15.89 3.88 41.07
N CYS A 440 15.75 2.79 40.32
CA CYS A 440 16.63 1.62 40.38
C CYS A 440 17.84 1.76 39.44
N ALA A 441 17.71 2.57 38.39
CA ALA A 441 18.76 2.88 37.42
C ALA A 441 19.84 3.77 38.03
N VAL A 442 20.97 3.18 38.42
CA VAL A 442 22.17 3.93 38.82
C VAL A 442 23.19 3.86 37.69
N ARG A 443 23.71 5.02 37.29
CA ARG A 443 24.70 5.12 36.23
C ARG A 443 26.07 4.65 36.70
N CYS A 444 26.61 3.60 36.07
CA CYS A 444 27.92 3.06 36.37
C CYS A 444 29.03 4.04 35.91
N PRO A 445 29.97 4.45 36.78
CA PRO A 445 31.10 5.30 36.36
C PRO A 445 32.04 4.66 35.34
N GLY A 446 32.05 3.31 35.24
CA GLY A 446 32.90 2.56 34.32
C GLY A 446 32.38 2.55 32.89
N CYS A 447 31.22 1.94 32.65
CA CYS A 447 30.62 1.84 31.31
C CYS A 447 29.63 2.95 30.97
N GLN A 448 29.29 3.83 31.92
CA GLN A 448 28.27 4.88 31.79
C GLN A 448 26.84 4.40 31.50
N GLN A 449 26.59 3.09 31.56
CA GLN A 449 25.26 2.50 31.44
C GLN A 449 24.55 2.49 32.80
N ASP A 450 23.22 2.50 32.77
CA ASP A 450 22.40 2.38 33.96
C ASP A 450 22.25 0.90 34.35
N SER A 451 22.37 0.60 35.64
CA SER A 451 22.10 -0.75 36.14
C SER A 451 21.62 -0.71 37.59
N SER A 452 20.81 -1.71 37.92
CA SER A 452 20.39 -2.02 39.30
C SER A 452 21.35 -3.01 39.98
N HIS A 453 22.17 -3.72 39.20
CA HIS A 453 23.14 -4.71 39.67
C HIS A 453 24.48 -4.04 39.96
N LEU A 454 24.62 -3.52 41.19
CA LEU A 454 25.76 -2.70 41.59
C LEU A 454 26.54 -3.33 42.73
N ALA A 455 27.87 -3.17 42.71
CA ALA A 455 28.74 -3.48 43.82
C ALA A 455 29.70 -2.31 44.10
N THR A 456 30.20 -2.24 45.34
CA THR A 456 31.03 -1.13 45.80
C THR A 456 32.51 -1.47 45.65
N CYS A 457 33.28 -0.58 45.02
CA CYS A 457 34.72 -0.68 44.91
C CYS A 457 35.37 -0.46 46.28
N SER A 458 36.21 -1.40 46.71
CA SER A 458 36.93 -1.30 47.99
C SER A 458 37.99 -0.20 48.01
N ALA A 459 38.47 0.24 46.85
CA ALA A 459 39.51 1.27 46.74
C ALA A 459 38.92 2.69 46.71
N SER A 460 37.83 2.90 45.95
CA SER A 460 37.25 4.24 45.76
C SER A 460 35.95 4.49 46.53
N GLY A 461 35.31 3.44 47.07
CA GLY A 461 33.98 3.53 47.69
C GLY A 461 32.83 3.79 46.70
N GLN A 462 33.13 3.94 45.41
CA GLN A 462 32.12 4.17 44.37
C GLN A 462 31.43 2.85 43.96
N ARG A 463 30.19 2.96 43.50
CA ARG A 463 29.39 1.82 43.02
C ARG A 463 29.59 1.65 41.52
N TYR A 464 29.96 0.45 41.10
CA TYR A 464 30.07 0.04 39.69
C TYR A 464 29.06 -1.06 39.42
N CYS A 465 28.62 -1.21 38.17
CA CYS A 465 27.82 -2.38 37.80
C CYS A 465 28.65 -3.66 37.95
N THR A 466 27.99 -4.78 38.21
CA THR A 466 28.63 -6.09 38.38
C THR A 466 29.39 -6.55 37.14
N GLY A 467 29.07 -6.02 35.95
CA GLY A 467 29.83 -6.27 34.72
C GLY A 467 31.16 -5.50 34.62
N CYS A 468 31.30 -4.34 35.29
CA CYS A 468 32.52 -3.53 35.23
C CYS A 468 33.44 -3.72 36.44
N ILE A 469 32.89 -4.14 37.58
CA ILE A 469 33.70 -4.37 38.78
C ILE A 469 34.42 -5.71 38.66
N VAL A 470 35.70 -5.74 39.06
CA VAL A 470 36.54 -6.92 38.93
C VAL A 470 37.01 -7.37 40.32
N THR A 471 37.17 -8.68 40.50
CA THR A 471 37.69 -9.25 41.75
C THR A 471 39.21 -9.38 41.64
N CYS A 472 39.95 -8.84 42.62
CA CYS A 472 41.40 -8.99 42.68
C CYS A 472 41.78 -10.45 42.92
N ALA A 473 42.61 -11.03 42.04
CA ALA A 473 43.01 -12.44 42.11
C ALA A 473 43.76 -12.81 43.40
N HIS A 474 44.45 -11.85 44.04
CA HIS A 474 45.18 -12.08 45.29
C HIS A 474 44.30 -11.90 46.54
N CYS A 475 43.73 -10.71 46.73
CA CYS A 475 43.04 -10.35 47.98
C CYS A 475 41.51 -10.53 47.94
N GLN A 476 40.96 -10.95 46.80
CA GLN A 476 39.53 -11.19 46.57
C GLN A 476 38.62 -9.96 46.81
N ARG A 477 39.20 -8.75 46.90
CA ARG A 477 38.43 -7.51 47.00
C ARG A 477 37.89 -7.09 45.64
N LEU A 478 36.70 -6.49 45.65
CA LEU A 478 36.06 -5.92 44.48
C LEU A 478 36.61 -4.53 44.18
N VAL A 479 37.14 -4.35 42.98
CA VAL A 479 37.86 -3.15 42.59
C VAL A 479 37.35 -2.65 41.24
N GLY A 480 37.16 -1.34 41.13
CA GLY A 480 36.70 -0.70 39.90
C GLY A 480 37.76 -0.77 38.80
N PRO A 481 37.37 -0.62 37.52
CA PRO A 481 38.26 -0.81 36.37
C PRO A 481 39.45 0.14 36.34
N ALA A 482 39.34 1.33 36.96
CA ALA A 482 40.44 2.29 37.05
C ALA A 482 41.51 1.93 38.12
N PHE A 483 41.25 0.95 38.98
CA PHE A 483 42.08 0.61 40.15
C PHE A 483 42.65 -0.82 40.07
N VAL A 484 42.55 -1.44 38.89
CA VAL A 484 43.02 -2.80 38.63
C VAL A 484 44.04 -2.78 37.49
N THR A 485 45.02 -3.66 37.55
CA THR A 485 45.98 -3.91 36.48
C THR A 485 45.97 -5.39 36.15
N ILE A 486 45.98 -5.72 34.86
CA ILE A 486 46.07 -7.10 34.40
C ILE A 486 47.54 -7.49 34.38
N ASP A 487 47.90 -8.53 35.14
CA ASP A 487 49.26 -9.06 35.13
C ASP A 487 49.49 -9.79 33.79
N PRO A 488 50.47 -9.36 32.97
CA PRO A 488 50.75 -10.00 31.68
C PRO A 488 51.22 -11.45 31.82
N ALA A 489 51.68 -11.89 32.99
CA ALA A 489 52.18 -13.24 33.19
C ALA A 489 51.06 -14.29 33.42
N ASP A 490 49.91 -13.93 33.98
CA ASP A 490 48.78 -14.85 34.19
C ASP A 490 47.45 -14.39 33.55
N GLY A 491 47.39 -13.17 33.02
CA GLY A 491 46.20 -12.57 32.43
C GLY A 491 45.10 -12.21 33.44
N ARG A 492 45.38 -12.21 34.74
CA ARG A 492 44.41 -11.94 35.81
C ARG A 492 44.54 -10.52 36.35
N ALA A 493 43.47 -10.03 36.95
CA ALA A 493 43.36 -8.67 37.43
C ALA A 493 43.77 -8.55 38.91
N TYR A 494 44.68 -7.63 39.22
CA TYR A 494 45.19 -7.37 40.57
C TYR A 494 44.97 -5.90 40.95
N CYS A 495 44.61 -5.65 42.21
CA CYS A 495 44.51 -4.28 42.74
C CYS A 495 45.92 -3.68 42.95
N ALA A 496 46.01 -2.35 42.96
CA ALA A 496 47.29 -1.63 43.12
C ALA A 496 48.13 -2.12 44.33
N ASP A 497 47.50 -2.39 45.48
CA ASP A 497 48.19 -2.89 46.68
C ASP A 497 48.78 -4.30 46.54
N CYS A 498 48.24 -5.10 45.62
CA CYS A 498 48.64 -6.48 45.37
C CYS A 498 49.59 -6.63 44.17
N LEU A 499 50.10 -5.51 43.64
CA LEU A 499 51.13 -5.50 42.60
C LEU A 499 52.51 -5.26 43.22
N THR A 500 53.51 -5.92 42.66
CA THR A 500 54.92 -5.74 43.01
C THR A 500 55.75 -5.56 41.73
N ALA A 501 56.72 -4.65 41.75
CA ALA A 501 57.61 -4.44 40.59
C ALA A 501 58.65 -5.56 40.51
N CYS A 502 58.78 -6.19 39.35
CA CYS A 502 59.83 -7.16 39.07
C CYS A 502 61.21 -6.48 39.13
N PRO A 503 62.16 -6.93 39.95
CA PRO A 503 63.52 -6.40 40.00
C PRO A 503 64.27 -6.48 38.66
N GLY A 504 63.95 -7.50 37.84
CA GLY A 504 64.64 -7.72 36.56
C GLY A 504 64.19 -6.81 35.41
N CYS A 505 62.90 -6.49 35.30
CA CYS A 505 62.36 -5.70 34.18
C CYS A 505 61.55 -4.46 34.60
N GLY A 506 61.32 -4.25 35.90
CA GLY A 506 60.51 -3.15 36.42
C GLY A 506 58.99 -3.27 36.21
N GLN A 507 58.51 -4.31 35.51
CA GLN A 507 57.08 -4.52 35.28
C GLN A 507 56.34 -4.90 36.56
N LEU A 508 55.13 -4.36 36.74
CA LEU A 508 54.24 -4.71 37.85
C LEU A 508 53.63 -6.09 37.62
N VAL A 509 53.79 -6.98 38.58
CA VAL A 509 53.22 -8.33 38.58
C VAL A 509 52.39 -8.59 39.82
N GLY A 510 51.44 -9.52 39.72
CA GLY A 510 50.58 -9.90 40.82
C GLY A 510 51.36 -10.61 41.92
N ARG A 511 51.12 -10.23 43.19
CA ARG A 511 51.66 -10.95 44.34
C ARG A 511 51.22 -12.41 44.29
N GLY A 512 52.20 -13.31 44.29
CA GLY A 512 51.99 -14.76 44.18
C GLY A 512 52.34 -15.33 42.80
N ASN A 513 52.55 -14.48 41.79
CA ASN A 513 53.02 -14.87 40.45
C ASN A 513 54.53 -14.59 40.27
N GLU A 514 55.28 -14.81 41.36
CA GLU A 514 56.71 -14.51 41.47
C GLU A 514 57.50 -15.81 41.62
N TYR A 515 58.57 -15.95 40.83
CA TYR A 515 59.50 -17.07 40.92
C TYR A 515 60.73 -16.65 41.71
N ARG A 516 61.18 -17.49 42.64
CA ARG A 516 62.37 -17.20 43.45
C ARG A 516 63.62 -17.77 42.76
N CYS A 517 64.62 -16.93 42.54
CA CYS A 517 65.93 -17.36 42.06
C CYS A 517 66.58 -18.28 43.10
N GLN A 518 67.03 -19.46 42.68
CA GLN A 518 67.69 -20.41 43.59
C GLN A 518 69.02 -19.86 44.15
N GLU A 519 69.74 -19.05 43.38
CA GLU A 519 71.08 -18.55 43.73
C GLU A 519 71.03 -17.36 44.71
N CYS A 520 70.25 -16.31 44.39
CA CYS A 520 70.22 -15.08 45.19
C CYS A 520 68.95 -14.92 46.05
N GLY A 521 67.92 -15.75 45.84
CA GLY A 521 66.65 -15.63 46.56
C GLY A 521 65.77 -14.46 46.12
N GLU A 522 66.20 -13.63 45.17
CA GLU A 522 65.37 -12.56 44.61
C GLU A 522 64.19 -13.11 43.82
N ARG A 523 63.10 -12.35 43.78
CA ARG A 523 61.86 -12.73 43.11
C ARG A 523 61.81 -12.11 41.72
N CYS A 524 61.42 -12.87 40.71
CA CYS A 524 61.29 -12.42 39.33
C CYS A 524 59.91 -12.80 38.78
N CYS A 525 59.40 -12.00 37.83
CA CYS A 525 58.19 -12.37 37.11
C CYS A 525 58.42 -13.60 36.22
N GLY A 526 57.33 -14.27 35.80
CA GLY A 526 57.41 -15.43 34.91
C GLY A 526 58.08 -15.18 33.56
N HIS A 527 58.15 -13.93 33.11
CA HIS A 527 58.87 -13.57 31.88
C HIS A 527 60.39 -13.47 32.09
N CYS A 528 60.83 -12.93 33.23
CA CYS A 528 62.25 -12.79 33.56
C CYS A 528 62.86 -14.04 34.21
N ALA A 529 62.02 -14.93 34.75
CA ALA A 529 62.46 -16.16 35.36
C ALA A 529 62.94 -17.15 34.29
N LEU A 530 64.23 -17.41 34.27
CA LEU A 530 64.84 -18.45 33.46
C LEU A 530 64.71 -19.79 34.19
N ARG A 531 64.34 -20.86 33.49
CA ARG A 531 64.23 -22.21 34.06
C ARG A 531 65.40 -23.06 33.62
N CYS A 532 66.19 -23.56 34.58
CA CYS A 532 67.32 -24.44 34.30
C CYS A 532 66.83 -25.72 33.60
N GLN A 533 67.43 -26.08 32.46
CA GLN A 533 67.02 -27.28 31.72
C GLN A 533 67.27 -28.59 32.50
N THR A 534 68.29 -28.61 33.36
CA THR A 534 68.72 -29.81 34.08
C THR A 534 67.94 -30.05 35.36
N CYS A 535 67.86 -29.05 36.25
CA CYS A 535 67.20 -29.18 37.56
C CYS A 535 65.80 -28.55 37.62
N ALA A 536 65.33 -27.91 36.55
CA ALA A 536 64.07 -27.18 36.49
C ALA A 536 63.92 -26.00 37.48
N ALA A 537 64.98 -25.61 38.18
CA ALA A 537 64.96 -24.48 39.10
C ALA A 537 64.87 -23.13 38.36
N PHE A 538 64.29 -22.14 39.04
CA PHE A 538 64.15 -20.79 38.50
C PHE A 538 65.35 -19.92 38.87
N LEU A 539 65.77 -19.10 37.91
CA LEU A 539 66.93 -18.23 37.98
C LEU A 539 66.53 -16.84 37.50
N CYS A 540 67.05 -15.80 38.14
CA CYS A 540 66.90 -14.44 37.64
C CYS A 540 67.80 -14.21 36.40
N PRO A 541 67.54 -13.16 35.60
CA PRO A 541 68.33 -12.88 34.39
C PRO A 541 69.83 -12.74 34.62
N SER A 542 70.25 -12.31 35.82
CA SER A 542 71.67 -12.16 36.18
C SER A 542 72.38 -13.48 36.56
N HIS A 543 71.65 -14.51 36.96
CA HIS A 543 72.22 -15.78 37.41
C HIS A 543 71.94 -16.96 36.47
N GLY A 544 71.09 -16.78 35.45
CA GLY A 544 70.90 -17.77 34.39
C GLY A 544 71.99 -17.67 33.32
N LEU A 545 72.76 -18.73 33.14
CA LEU A 545 73.73 -18.86 32.05
C LEU A 545 73.04 -19.50 30.84
N ARG A 546 73.46 -19.16 29.62
CA ARG A 546 72.94 -19.79 28.39
C ARG A 546 73.99 -20.71 27.80
N CYS A 547 73.59 -21.94 27.48
CA CYS A 547 74.45 -22.88 26.76
C CYS A 547 74.77 -22.35 25.35
N GLN A 548 76.02 -22.41 24.91
CA GLN A 548 76.40 -21.96 23.56
C GLN A 548 75.74 -22.81 22.47
N GLY A 549 75.70 -24.14 22.65
CA GLY A 549 75.15 -25.06 21.65
C GLY A 549 73.62 -25.05 21.53
N CYS A 550 72.89 -25.13 22.65
CA CYS A 550 71.42 -25.27 22.63
C CYS A 550 70.66 -24.04 23.15
N HIS A 551 71.35 -22.98 23.59
CA HIS A 551 70.79 -21.76 24.18
C HIS A 551 69.89 -21.94 25.41
N ALA A 552 69.81 -23.16 25.95
CA ALA A 552 69.07 -23.45 27.15
C ALA A 552 69.66 -22.74 28.36
N ALA A 553 68.80 -22.35 29.29
CA ALA A 553 69.21 -21.73 30.54
C ALA A 553 69.76 -22.78 31.52
N LEU A 554 70.84 -22.45 32.22
CA LEU A 554 71.55 -23.29 33.17
C LEU A 554 71.81 -22.50 34.47
N CYS A 555 71.77 -23.19 35.61
CA CYS A 555 72.30 -22.65 36.86
C CYS A 555 73.82 -22.81 36.89
N GLN A 556 74.48 -22.19 37.87
CA GLN A 556 75.94 -22.24 37.98
C GLN A 556 76.45 -23.67 38.21
N GLU A 557 75.71 -24.50 38.95
CA GLU A 557 76.07 -25.90 39.22
C GLU A 557 76.02 -26.80 37.97
N HIS A 558 75.08 -26.55 37.05
CA HIS A 558 74.88 -27.38 35.85
C HIS A 558 75.51 -26.79 34.58
N ALA A 559 76.30 -25.73 34.74
CA ALA A 559 77.06 -25.10 33.68
C ALA A 559 78.48 -25.66 33.65
N ALA A 560 78.78 -26.49 32.66
CA ALA A 560 80.15 -26.86 32.32
C ALA A 560 80.79 -25.76 31.46
N ARG A 561 82.12 -25.75 31.36
CA ARG A 561 82.86 -24.86 30.47
C ARG A 561 83.70 -25.66 29.50
N CYS A 562 83.76 -25.23 28.25
CA CYS A 562 84.69 -25.78 27.27
C CYS A 562 86.12 -25.43 27.70
N GLU A 563 86.99 -26.43 27.86
CA GLU A 563 88.37 -26.17 28.32
C GLU A 563 89.23 -25.44 27.27
N LEU A 564 88.83 -25.50 25.99
CA LEU A 564 89.53 -24.85 24.89
C LEU A 564 89.10 -23.39 24.65
N GLY A 565 87.85 -23.04 24.97
CA GLY A 565 87.27 -21.73 24.63
C GLY A 565 86.55 -21.01 25.77
N GLY A 566 86.33 -21.65 26.92
CA GLY A 566 85.64 -21.09 28.09
C GLY A 566 84.11 -21.01 27.98
N GLU A 567 83.55 -21.39 26.84
CA GLU A 567 82.12 -21.33 26.54
C GLU A 567 81.28 -22.21 27.45
N VAL A 568 80.09 -21.73 27.83
CA VAL A 568 79.19 -22.45 28.75
C VAL A 568 78.44 -23.57 28.02
N LEU A 569 78.48 -24.77 28.59
CA LEU A 569 77.87 -25.98 28.06
C LEU A 569 76.92 -26.61 29.08
N CYS A 570 75.81 -27.18 28.59
CA CYS A 570 74.94 -28.03 29.42
C CYS A 570 75.46 -29.46 29.45
N SER A 571 74.96 -30.28 30.37
CA SER A 571 75.32 -31.70 30.48
C SER A 571 75.09 -32.54 29.21
N VAL A 572 74.31 -32.04 28.24
CA VAL A 572 74.08 -32.70 26.93
C VAL A 572 75.09 -32.23 25.89
N CYS A 573 75.49 -30.95 25.93
CA CYS A 573 76.47 -30.36 25.01
C CYS A 573 77.91 -30.46 25.54
N ASP A 574 78.08 -30.95 26.76
CA ASP A 574 79.35 -31.18 27.43
C ASP A 574 79.94 -32.54 27.03
N ALA A 575 80.43 -32.64 25.80
CA ALA A 575 81.09 -33.84 25.32
C ALA A 575 82.50 -33.95 25.95
N LEU A 576 82.80 -35.09 26.57
CA LEU A 576 84.14 -35.39 27.09
C LEU A 576 85.00 -35.98 25.96
N CYS A 577 86.19 -35.42 25.76
CA CYS A 577 87.15 -35.95 24.79
C CYS A 577 87.63 -37.35 25.22
N PRO A 578 87.52 -38.40 24.39
CA PRO A 578 87.98 -39.75 24.75
C PRO A 578 89.50 -39.83 25.03
N GLY A 579 90.28 -38.89 24.47
CA GLY A 579 91.73 -38.84 24.65
C GLY A 579 92.17 -38.21 25.98
N CYS A 580 91.70 -36.99 26.27
CA CYS A 580 92.14 -36.23 27.45
C CYS A 580 91.11 -36.15 28.59
N GLY A 581 89.86 -36.56 28.35
CA GLY A 581 88.79 -36.50 29.33
C GLY A 581 88.18 -35.11 29.57
N TYR A 582 88.63 -34.06 28.88
CA TYR A 582 88.11 -32.70 29.06
C TYR A 582 86.84 -32.41 28.25
N SER A 583 86.02 -31.52 28.81
CA SER A 583 84.83 -30.93 28.22
C SER A 583 85.16 -30.03 27.02
N HIS A 584 84.46 -30.24 25.90
CA HIS A 584 84.63 -29.39 24.72
C HIS A 584 83.30 -29.10 24.01
N CYS A 585 83.19 -27.90 23.42
CA CYS A 585 82.02 -27.52 22.63
C CYS A 585 82.12 -28.07 21.21
N ALA A 586 80.99 -28.08 20.48
CA ALA A 586 80.93 -28.53 19.10
C ALA A 586 81.93 -27.82 18.18
N ASP A 587 82.18 -26.52 18.40
CA ASP A 587 83.10 -25.72 17.59
C ASP A 587 84.57 -26.11 17.78
N HIS A 588 84.91 -26.75 18.91
CA HIS A 588 86.27 -27.21 19.21
C HIS A 588 86.40 -28.75 19.14
N THR A 589 85.63 -29.36 18.23
CA THR A 589 85.71 -30.79 17.91
C THR A 589 86.57 -31.04 16.68
N ALA A 590 87.27 -32.18 16.65
CA ALA A 590 87.93 -32.71 15.47
C ALA A 590 87.74 -34.23 15.40
N ALA A 591 87.42 -34.77 14.22
CA ALA A 591 87.27 -36.21 14.01
C ALA A 591 88.61 -36.81 13.54
N CYS A 592 88.98 -37.97 14.08
CA CYS A 592 90.16 -38.69 13.60
C CYS A 592 89.91 -39.28 12.21
N SER A 593 90.82 -39.05 11.26
CA SER A 593 90.72 -39.57 9.89
C SER A 593 90.72 -41.11 9.78
N LEU A 594 91.31 -41.82 10.76
CA LEU A 594 91.39 -43.28 10.79
C LEU A 594 90.21 -43.94 11.51
N CYS A 595 89.95 -43.58 12.77
CA CYS A 595 88.91 -44.23 13.57
C CYS A 595 87.55 -43.52 13.54
N LEU A 596 87.48 -42.34 12.91
CA LEU A 596 86.29 -41.50 12.76
C LEU A 596 85.62 -41.05 14.07
N GLN A 597 86.21 -41.35 15.22
CA GLN A 597 85.75 -40.84 16.51
C GLN A 597 86.08 -39.36 16.68
N VAL A 598 85.19 -38.65 17.38
CA VAL A 598 85.31 -37.22 17.65
C VAL A 598 86.09 -37.00 18.95
N TYR A 599 87.10 -36.15 18.87
CA TYR A 599 87.95 -35.71 19.96
C TYR A 599 87.90 -34.18 20.06
N CYS A 600 88.43 -33.61 21.13
CA CYS A 600 88.70 -32.18 21.15
C CYS A 600 89.79 -31.83 20.13
N ALA A 601 89.73 -30.63 19.54
CA ALA A 601 90.65 -30.19 18.50
C ALA A 601 92.14 -30.23 18.92
N ALA A 602 92.44 -30.16 20.23
CA ALA A 602 93.80 -30.28 20.73
C ALA A 602 94.36 -31.72 20.75
N CYS A 603 93.50 -32.75 20.77
CA CYS A 603 93.92 -34.17 20.81
C CYS A 603 94.05 -34.81 19.42
N VAL A 604 93.68 -34.09 18.36
CA VAL A 604 93.93 -34.47 16.97
C VAL A 604 95.07 -33.60 16.47
N GLY A 605 96.19 -34.22 16.09
CA GLY A 605 97.34 -33.44 15.59
C GLY A 605 97.15 -33.00 14.15
N GLU A 606 98.11 -32.25 13.60
CA GLU A 606 98.02 -31.67 12.26
C GLU A 606 97.81 -32.70 11.12
N SER A 607 98.18 -33.97 11.33
CA SER A 607 97.93 -35.07 10.39
C SER A 607 96.47 -35.53 10.33
N GLY A 608 95.59 -35.03 11.21
CA GLY A 608 94.19 -35.43 11.29
C GLY A 608 93.94 -36.72 12.09
N GLU A 609 94.97 -37.26 12.74
CA GLU A 609 94.91 -38.54 13.48
C GLU A 609 94.94 -38.31 15.00
N CYS A 610 94.17 -39.08 15.77
CA CYS A 610 94.25 -39.07 17.23
C CYS A 610 95.55 -39.72 17.72
N GLU A 611 95.99 -39.37 18.93
CA GLU A 611 97.24 -39.85 19.52
C GLU A 611 97.36 -41.39 19.52
N THR A 612 96.28 -42.10 19.84
CA THR A 612 96.25 -43.57 19.84
C THR A 612 96.41 -44.18 18.44
N CYS A 613 95.76 -43.61 17.42
CA CYS A 613 95.89 -44.08 16.03
C CYS A 613 97.27 -43.76 15.46
N ARG A 614 97.90 -42.67 15.90
CA ARG A 614 99.26 -42.29 15.48
C ARG A 614 100.33 -43.20 16.07
N GLU A 615 100.13 -43.72 17.27
CA GLU A 615 101.06 -44.68 17.90
C GLU A 615 100.90 -46.11 17.37
N PHE A 616 99.75 -46.47 16.80
CA PHE A 616 99.43 -47.83 16.36
C PHE A 616 100.42 -48.43 15.32
N PRO A 617 100.84 -47.70 14.25
CA PRO A 617 101.80 -48.22 13.27
C PRO A 617 103.18 -48.52 13.86
N SER A 618 103.56 -47.85 14.95
CA SER A 618 104.88 -47.99 15.59
C SER A 618 105.00 -49.18 16.54
N ARG A 619 103.88 -49.76 17.01
CA ARG A 619 103.87 -50.92 17.93
C ARG A 619 103.56 -52.26 17.26
N TYR A 620 102.91 -52.28 16.09
CA TYR A 620 102.46 -53.52 15.44
C TYR A 620 102.82 -53.64 13.94
N GLY A 621 103.60 -52.71 13.37
CA GLY A 621 103.96 -52.71 11.94
C GLY A 621 102.83 -52.19 11.04
N GLU A 622 103.17 -51.77 9.81
CA GLU A 622 102.17 -51.32 8.82
C GLU A 622 101.14 -52.42 8.56
N ILE A 623 99.88 -52.17 8.91
CA ILE A 623 98.77 -53.02 8.49
C ILE A 623 98.45 -52.65 7.05
N VAL A 624 98.95 -53.47 6.11
CA VAL A 624 98.53 -53.41 4.71
C VAL A 624 97.11 -53.97 4.65
N MET A 625 96.11 -53.08 4.53
CA MET A 625 94.67 -53.41 4.45
C MET A 625 94.31 -54.36 3.28
N ALA A 626 95.25 -54.70 2.41
CA ALA A 626 95.08 -55.69 1.33
C ALA A 626 95.23 -57.15 1.79
N ASP A 627 95.77 -57.42 2.99
CA ASP A 627 96.06 -58.77 3.49
C ASP A 627 95.16 -59.23 4.67
N GLU A 628 94.11 -58.49 5.03
CA GLU A 628 93.10 -58.94 6.00
C GLU A 628 91.85 -59.56 5.34
N PRO A 629 91.34 -60.72 5.84
CA PRO A 629 90.29 -61.50 5.19
C PRO A 629 88.86 -60.93 5.26
N ILE A 630 88.68 -59.65 5.65
CA ILE A 630 87.36 -59.02 5.83
C ILE A 630 87.02 -58.02 4.69
N ALA A 631 87.94 -57.79 3.74
CA ALA A 631 87.70 -56.92 2.58
C ALA A 631 86.84 -57.56 1.46
N ALA A 632 85.75 -58.25 1.81
CA ALA A 632 84.84 -58.87 0.85
C ALA A 632 83.37 -58.41 0.94
N ASP A 633 82.92 -57.71 2.00
CA ASP A 633 81.52 -57.29 2.13
C ASP A 633 81.41 -55.87 2.70
N ALA A 634 81.58 -54.86 1.84
CA ALA A 634 80.90 -53.55 1.94
C ALA A 634 81.44 -52.61 0.84
N ARG A 635 80.81 -52.63 -0.34
CA ARG A 635 80.70 -51.44 -1.18
C ARG A 635 79.30 -50.86 -1.01
#